data_AF-A0AAE6VSJ1-F1
#
_entry.id   AF-A0AAE6VSJ1-F1
#
_cell.length_a   1.000
_cell.length_b   1.000
_cell.length_c   1.000
_cell.angle_alpha   90.00
_cell.angle_beta   90.00
_cell.angle_gamma   90.00
#
_symmetry.space_group_name_H-M   'P 1'
#
loop_
_entity.id
_entity.type
_entity.pdbx_description
1 polymer ?
#
loop_
_entity_poly.entity_id
_entity_poly.type
_entity_poly.pdbx_seq_one_letter_code
_entity_poly.pdbx_strand_id
1 'polypeptide(L)'
;MTRPKHLHPDSPLLFADHSKPMTRRDFISTGLYKGGAAVAGLSLFSLFANPNNAHAALSPALEALRDSCGISVQGAGKIPFISFDLAGGANIAGSNVLVGGAGGQQDFLSTAGYNKLGLPGDMAPSIANPNAGMSDFINTDLGLAFHSDSAFLRGILEKVSSDTASRINGAVIPNRSDNDTGNNPHNPMYAIAAAGANGSLMPLVGSRNSDSGGNSMAPTNFIDLSKRPTKIDRPSDVTGLVDVGDLFSLLSQRDAVAVMESIQRISAQKMAAVNTQVTRGDVIKDLVNCGYVKSADLADRFGDPSTLNPLLDPDIVGPGGIFGINEFDSESEFQKTASIMKLVVNGFSGAGTVTMGGFDYHTGERATGELRDLRAGRCMGACLEYASRRNMPLMLYVFSDGSVASNGRIDDSMEGRGKGEWTGDNSSTGASFFLVYNPSGKPQLMGGSADQMARKQQIGFMRSDASVDTASAPSANNVNLLVETVLLNYMALHGEQSQFTSVAPEQGLGNATMLDSLTAFQPIV
;
A
#
# COMPACT_ATOMS: atom_id res chain seq x y z
N MET A 1 41.68 1.69 -14.04
CA MET A 1 40.26 1.29 -14.04
C MET A 1 39.47 2.43 -13.41
N THR A 2 38.66 3.12 -14.20
CA THR A 2 37.76 4.18 -13.72
C THR A 2 36.72 3.53 -12.80
N ARG A 3 36.55 4.04 -11.57
CA ARG A 3 35.48 3.58 -10.67
C ARG A 3 34.13 3.67 -11.40
N PRO A 4 33.26 2.65 -11.35
CA PRO A 4 31.92 2.76 -11.91
C PRO A 4 31.19 3.95 -11.25
N LYS A 5 30.55 4.79 -12.07
CA LYS A 5 29.68 5.86 -11.58
C LYS A 5 28.36 5.21 -11.13
N HIS A 6 27.87 5.60 -9.96
CA HIS A 6 26.52 5.22 -9.50
C HIS A 6 25.47 5.66 -10.53
N LEU A 7 24.40 4.89 -10.64
CA LEU A 7 23.33 5.16 -11.60
C LEU A 7 22.31 6.11 -10.99
N HIS A 8 21.68 6.94 -11.83
CA HIS A 8 20.52 7.72 -11.39
C HIS A 8 19.39 6.74 -10.99
N PRO A 9 18.56 7.02 -9.97
CA PRO A 9 17.48 6.11 -9.56
C PRO A 9 16.55 5.68 -10.70
N ASP A 10 16.34 6.56 -11.68
CA ASP A 10 15.54 6.32 -12.89
C ASP A 10 16.30 5.69 -14.06
N SER A 11 17.61 5.52 -13.95
CA SER A 11 18.38 4.84 -15.00
C SER A 11 18.03 3.36 -15.01
N PRO A 12 17.78 2.79 -16.20
CA PRO A 12 17.57 1.36 -16.33
C PRO A 12 18.86 0.60 -16.00
N LEU A 13 18.71 -0.59 -15.42
CA LEU A 13 19.82 -1.49 -15.14
C LEU A 13 20.01 -2.44 -16.32
N LEU A 14 21.21 -2.46 -16.88
CA LEU A 14 21.56 -3.29 -18.03
C LEU A 14 22.72 -4.21 -17.63
N PHE A 15 22.48 -5.52 -17.63
CA PHE A 15 23.47 -6.53 -17.25
C PHE A 15 24.02 -7.27 -18.48
N ALA A 16 25.30 -7.65 -18.47
CA ALA A 16 25.98 -8.27 -19.62
C ALA A 16 25.77 -9.80 -19.70
N ASP A 17 25.37 -10.39 -18.58
CA ASP A 17 25.22 -11.80 -18.26
C ASP A 17 23.75 -12.24 -18.21
N HIS A 18 22.80 -11.32 -18.44
CA HIS A 18 21.39 -11.62 -18.63
C HIS A 18 21.02 -11.74 -20.12
N SER A 19 20.04 -12.60 -20.42
CA SER A 19 19.39 -12.62 -21.73
C SER A 19 18.76 -11.26 -22.01
N LYS A 20 18.90 -10.75 -23.24
CA LYS A 20 18.28 -9.48 -23.65
C LYS A 20 16.80 -9.43 -23.25
N PRO A 21 16.30 -8.33 -22.68
CA PRO A 21 14.88 -8.19 -22.34
C PRO A 21 14.03 -8.48 -23.58
N MET A 22 13.24 -9.55 -23.53
CA MET A 22 12.42 -9.99 -24.67
C MET A 22 10.93 -9.89 -24.36
N THR A 23 10.58 -9.89 -23.08
CA THR A 23 9.21 -9.77 -22.60
C THR A 23 9.02 -8.43 -21.91
N ARG A 24 7.81 -7.86 -21.96
CA ARG A 24 7.46 -6.62 -21.24
C ARG A 24 7.86 -6.65 -19.75
N ARG A 25 7.93 -7.84 -19.16
CA ARG A 25 8.36 -8.13 -17.79
C ARG A 25 9.85 -7.83 -17.57
N ASP A 26 10.70 -8.31 -18.47
CA ASP A 26 12.16 -8.08 -18.39
C ASP A 26 12.49 -6.59 -18.55
N PHE A 27 11.65 -5.85 -19.29
CA PHE A 27 11.77 -4.40 -19.39
C PHE A 27 11.35 -3.67 -18.11
N ILE A 28 10.59 -4.27 -17.19
CA ILE A 28 10.16 -3.61 -15.95
C ILE A 28 11.17 -3.84 -14.82
N SER A 29 11.66 -5.07 -14.64
CA SER A 29 12.72 -5.38 -13.66
C SER A 29 13.97 -4.53 -13.90
N THR A 30 14.30 -4.30 -15.17
CA THR A 30 15.42 -3.46 -15.61
C THR A 30 15.10 -1.96 -15.68
N GLY A 31 13.86 -1.51 -15.44
CA GLY A 31 13.48 -0.09 -15.49
C GLY A 31 13.31 0.55 -16.89
N LEU A 32 13.18 -0.27 -17.94
CA LEU A 32 13.06 0.15 -19.34
C LEU A 32 11.61 0.38 -19.87
N TYR A 33 10.55 0.03 -19.15
CA TYR A 33 9.14 0.22 -19.61
C TYR A 33 8.31 1.16 -18.73
N LYS A 34 7.91 2.31 -19.29
CA LYS A 34 6.95 3.27 -18.71
C LYS A 34 5.59 3.12 -19.42
N GLY A 35 4.51 2.89 -18.65
CA GLY A 35 3.23 2.34 -19.12
C GLY A 35 2.46 3.14 -20.16
N GLY A 36 1.89 2.43 -21.15
CA GLY A 36 0.94 2.95 -22.13
C GLY A 36 -0.50 2.98 -21.62
N ALA A 37 -1.28 3.95 -22.12
CA ALA A 37 -2.67 4.22 -21.73
C ALA A 37 -3.66 3.27 -22.43
N ALA A 38 -4.69 2.86 -21.69
CA ALA A 38 -5.92 2.30 -22.25
C ALA A 38 -7.09 2.84 -21.43
N VAL A 39 -7.97 3.59 -22.10
CA VAL A 39 -9.25 4.08 -21.56
C VAL A 39 -10.33 3.13 -22.04
N ALA A 40 -11.15 2.61 -21.14
CA ALA A 40 -12.30 1.78 -21.48
C ALA A 40 -13.52 2.18 -20.63
N GLY A 41 -14.62 2.54 -21.30
CA GLY A 41 -15.95 2.63 -20.72
C GLY A 41 -16.73 3.89 -21.10
N LEU A 42 -17.43 3.85 -22.25
CA LEU A 42 -18.46 4.82 -22.64
C LEU A 42 -19.79 4.48 -21.96
N SER A 43 -20.51 5.48 -21.44
CA SER A 43 -21.96 5.39 -21.17
C SER A 43 -22.73 6.41 -22.01
N LEU A 44 -23.72 5.91 -22.76
CA LEU A 44 -24.68 6.68 -23.57
C LEU A 44 -25.49 7.64 -22.68
N PHE A 45 -25.58 8.92 -23.05
CA PHE A 45 -26.78 9.80 -23.08
C PHE A 45 -26.33 11.28 -23.08
N SER A 46 -26.42 11.94 -24.24
CA SER A 46 -26.10 13.36 -24.45
C SER A 46 -27.35 14.12 -24.84
N LEU A 47 -27.70 15.24 -24.16
CA LEU A 47 -28.43 16.40 -24.73
C LEU A 47 -28.59 17.57 -23.70
N PHE A 48 -27.94 18.72 -23.98
CA PHE A 48 -28.23 20.13 -23.59
C PHE A 48 -27.60 20.87 -22.35
N ALA A 49 -26.68 21.81 -22.67
CA ALA A 49 -26.35 23.24 -22.30
C ALA A 49 -26.26 23.92 -20.87
N ASN A 50 -24.99 24.24 -20.47
CA ASN A 50 -24.20 25.23 -19.66
C ASN A 50 -24.83 26.30 -18.67
N PRO A 51 -24.04 27.00 -17.76
CA PRO A 51 -23.30 26.62 -16.50
C PRO A 51 -23.58 27.48 -15.22
N ASN A 52 -23.09 26.99 -14.04
CA ASN A 52 -22.34 27.69 -12.94
C ASN A 52 -22.34 26.90 -11.61
N ASN A 53 -21.15 26.54 -11.07
CA ASN A 53 -21.01 25.65 -9.90
C ASN A 53 -21.08 26.37 -8.54
N ALA A 54 -21.97 25.85 -7.70
CA ALA A 54 -21.91 25.79 -6.26
C ALA A 54 -22.22 24.33 -5.87
N HIS A 55 -21.57 23.78 -4.84
CA HIS A 55 -21.91 22.45 -4.30
C HIS A 55 -23.42 22.35 -4.09
N ALA A 56 -24.04 21.32 -4.65
CA ALA A 56 -25.47 21.16 -4.59
C ALA A 56 -25.79 20.07 -3.59
N ALA A 57 -25.78 20.45 -2.31
CA ALA A 57 -26.27 19.58 -1.25
C ALA A 57 -27.56 18.91 -1.72
N LEU A 58 -27.57 17.57 -1.67
CA LEU A 58 -28.74 16.76 -2.00
C LEU A 58 -29.95 17.34 -1.24
N SER A 59 -31.12 17.26 -1.86
CA SER A 59 -32.35 17.61 -1.17
C SER A 59 -32.44 16.81 0.15
N PRO A 60 -32.93 17.39 1.26
CA PRO A 60 -32.96 16.70 2.56
C PRO A 60 -33.66 15.33 2.53
N ALA A 61 -34.62 15.17 1.61
CA ALA A 61 -35.29 13.89 1.38
C ALA A 61 -34.37 12.83 0.74
N LEU A 62 -33.49 13.22 -0.21
CA LEU A 62 -32.50 12.31 -0.79
C LEU A 62 -31.32 12.05 0.15
N GLU A 63 -30.95 12.98 1.03
CA GLU A 63 -29.96 12.71 2.09
C GLU A 63 -30.45 11.61 3.03
N ALA A 64 -31.71 11.69 3.48
CA ALA A 64 -32.34 10.64 4.28
C ALA A 64 -32.47 9.31 3.52
N LEU A 65 -32.74 9.37 2.20
CA LEU A 65 -32.83 8.19 1.34
C LEU A 65 -31.45 7.55 1.12
N ARG A 66 -30.40 8.35 0.95
CA ARG A 66 -29.00 7.90 0.82
C ARG A 66 -28.58 7.07 2.04
N ASP A 67 -28.88 7.57 3.23
CA ASP A 67 -28.56 6.87 4.48
C ASP A 67 -29.35 5.55 4.58
N SER A 68 -30.62 5.53 4.15
CA SER A 68 -31.45 4.30 4.09
C SER A 68 -30.96 3.27 3.06
N CYS A 69 -30.31 3.73 1.99
CA CYS A 69 -29.71 2.90 0.95
C CYS A 69 -28.31 2.37 1.31
N GLY A 70 -27.78 2.73 2.49
CA GLY A 70 -26.44 2.32 2.93
C GLY A 70 -25.30 2.89 2.09
N ILE A 71 -25.53 4.03 1.41
CA ILE A 71 -24.52 4.68 0.58
C ILE A 71 -23.61 5.49 1.51
N SER A 72 -22.42 4.94 1.80
CA SER A 72 -21.45 5.60 2.66
C SER A 72 -20.62 6.64 1.90
N VAL A 73 -20.57 7.85 2.49
CA VAL A 73 -19.77 8.97 1.97
C VAL A 73 -18.28 8.75 2.22
N GLN A 74 -17.89 7.99 3.25
CA GLN A 74 -16.49 7.72 3.61
C GLN A 74 -16.01 6.32 3.21
N GLY A 75 -16.71 5.63 2.31
CA GLY A 75 -16.47 4.22 1.99
C GLY A 75 -16.94 3.28 3.11
N ALA A 76 -16.53 2.02 3.11
CA ALA A 76 -17.06 1.02 4.06
C ALA A 76 -16.69 1.24 5.55
N GLY A 77 -16.05 2.36 5.91
CA GLY A 77 -15.67 2.68 7.28
C GLY A 77 -14.52 1.81 7.82
N LYS A 78 -13.83 1.09 6.94
CA LYS A 78 -12.64 0.29 7.27
C LYS A 78 -11.38 1.13 7.19
N ILE A 79 -10.34 0.73 7.93
CA ILE A 79 -9.03 1.37 7.90
C ILE A 79 -8.49 1.36 6.45
N PRO A 80 -8.16 2.51 5.85
CA PRO A 80 -7.47 2.56 4.57
C PRO A 80 -6.24 1.65 4.53
N PHE A 81 -6.05 0.93 3.42
CA PHE A 81 -4.93 0.00 3.24
C PHE A 81 -4.13 0.35 1.98
N ILE A 82 -2.84 0.60 2.12
CA ILE A 82 -1.94 0.85 0.98
C ILE A 82 -0.82 -0.17 1.01
N SER A 83 -0.57 -0.85 -0.11
CA SER A 83 0.58 -1.74 -0.26
C SER A 83 1.61 -1.22 -1.23
N PHE A 84 2.89 -1.35 -0.87
CA PHE A 84 4.04 -1.13 -1.73
C PHE A 84 4.58 -2.46 -2.23
N ASP A 85 4.52 -2.63 -3.55
CA ASP A 85 5.01 -3.79 -4.29
C ASP A 85 6.34 -3.41 -4.95
N LEU A 86 7.45 -3.77 -4.30
CA LEU A 86 8.79 -3.41 -4.72
C LEU A 86 9.34 -4.50 -5.64
N ALA A 87 9.37 -4.24 -6.95
CA ALA A 87 9.72 -5.23 -7.97
C ALA A 87 11.24 -5.33 -8.20
N GLY A 88 11.80 -6.51 -7.96
CA GLY A 88 13.20 -6.90 -8.17
C GLY A 88 13.96 -7.37 -6.92
N GLY A 89 13.29 -7.67 -5.80
CA GLY A 89 13.98 -8.20 -4.60
C GLY A 89 14.63 -7.15 -3.70
N ALA A 90 13.82 -6.21 -3.21
CA ALA A 90 14.24 -5.13 -2.32
C ALA A 90 14.92 -5.62 -1.03
N ASN A 91 15.81 -4.79 -0.52
CA ASN A 91 16.51 -5.01 0.72
C ASN A 91 15.62 -4.57 1.89
N ILE A 92 14.76 -5.45 2.37
CA ILE A 92 13.92 -5.15 3.53
C ILE A 92 14.62 -5.53 4.84
N ALA A 93 15.15 -6.75 4.91
CA ALA A 93 15.68 -7.34 6.15
C ALA A 93 17.09 -6.85 6.52
N GLY A 94 17.27 -6.49 7.78
CA GLY A 94 18.56 -6.11 8.38
C GLY A 94 18.91 -4.67 8.09
N SER A 95 19.34 -4.35 6.88
CA SER A 95 19.90 -3.03 6.57
C SER A 95 18.85 -1.92 6.46
N ASN A 96 17.57 -2.27 6.30
CA ASN A 96 16.44 -1.37 6.52
C ASN A 96 15.70 -1.71 7.82
N VAL A 97 14.81 -2.71 7.79
CA VAL A 97 14.04 -3.15 8.95
C VAL A 97 14.81 -4.22 9.70
N LEU A 98 15.01 -4.07 11.01
CA LEU A 98 15.71 -5.09 11.79
C LEU A 98 14.90 -6.37 11.86
N VAL A 99 15.60 -7.50 11.78
CA VAL A 99 15.06 -8.84 11.97
C VAL A 99 15.97 -9.60 12.93
N GLY A 100 15.38 -10.49 13.71
CA GLY A 100 16.08 -11.26 14.73
C GLY A 100 15.55 -12.68 14.89
N GLY A 101 16.04 -13.37 15.91
CA GLY A 101 15.62 -14.68 16.34
C GLY A 101 14.23 -14.71 16.99
N ALA A 102 13.95 -15.78 17.73
CA ALA A 102 12.65 -16.03 18.33
C ALA A 102 12.25 -15.03 19.42
N GLY A 103 13.19 -14.22 19.94
CA GLY A 103 12.92 -13.12 20.85
C GLY A 103 12.37 -11.85 20.20
N GLY A 104 12.34 -11.77 18.86
CA GLY A 104 11.90 -10.60 18.10
C GLY A 104 13.07 -9.86 17.44
N GLN A 105 12.84 -8.63 16.97
CA GLN A 105 13.82 -7.89 16.14
C GLN A 105 15.18 -7.63 16.83
N GLN A 106 15.20 -7.57 18.18
CA GLN A 106 16.42 -7.34 18.97
C GLN A 106 17.07 -8.62 19.51
N ASP A 107 16.54 -9.80 19.15
CA ASP A 107 17.24 -11.07 19.32
C ASP A 107 18.26 -11.21 18.18
N PHE A 108 19.39 -10.51 18.34
CA PHE A 108 20.29 -10.19 17.23
C PHE A 108 20.91 -11.41 16.55
N LEU A 109 21.15 -11.27 15.26
CA LEU A 109 21.81 -12.28 14.43
C LEU A 109 23.33 -12.28 14.65
N SER A 110 24.00 -13.30 14.11
CA SER A 110 25.47 -13.32 14.10
C SER A 110 26.03 -12.21 13.22
N THR A 111 27.30 -11.82 13.44
CA THR A 111 28.01 -10.87 12.57
C THR A 111 28.02 -11.34 11.10
N ALA A 112 28.15 -12.64 10.86
CA ALA A 112 28.07 -13.20 9.51
C ALA A 112 26.65 -13.09 8.91
N GLY A 113 25.61 -13.26 9.73
CA GLY A 113 24.22 -13.02 9.33
C GLY A 113 23.98 -11.57 8.92
N TYR A 114 24.43 -10.59 9.72
CA TYR A 114 24.34 -9.18 9.33
C TYR A 114 25.16 -8.83 8.10
N ASN A 115 26.35 -9.43 7.93
CA ASN A 115 27.15 -9.28 6.72
C ASN A 115 26.41 -9.78 5.47
N LYS A 116 25.72 -10.92 5.57
CA LYS A 116 24.83 -11.43 4.51
C LYS A 116 23.69 -10.45 4.18
N LEU A 117 23.18 -9.72 5.18
CA LEU A 117 22.18 -8.66 5.02
C LEU A 117 22.79 -7.29 4.63
N GLY A 118 24.06 -7.25 4.23
CA GLY A 118 24.72 -6.04 3.72
C GLY A 118 25.16 -5.05 4.80
N LEU A 119 25.23 -5.46 6.08
CA LEU A 119 25.79 -4.65 7.15
C LEU A 119 27.19 -5.16 7.54
N PRO A 120 28.25 -4.33 7.44
CA PRO A 120 29.57 -4.72 7.93
C PRO A 120 29.56 -4.91 9.45
N GLY A 121 30.58 -5.59 9.97
CA GLY A 121 30.63 -5.95 11.39
C GLY A 121 30.56 -4.75 12.32
N ASP A 122 31.17 -3.63 11.98
CA ASP A 122 31.18 -2.37 12.74
C ASP A 122 29.88 -1.56 12.63
N MET A 123 28.94 -1.97 11.78
CA MET A 123 27.57 -1.45 11.70
C MET A 123 26.52 -2.47 12.19
N ALA A 124 26.95 -3.56 12.84
CA ALA A 124 26.00 -4.55 13.36
C ALA A 124 25.20 -3.97 14.54
N PRO A 125 23.85 -4.17 14.59
CA PRO A 125 23.00 -3.67 15.67
C PRO A 125 23.40 -4.09 17.08
N SER A 126 24.11 -5.21 17.22
CA SER A 126 24.56 -5.74 18.51
C SER A 126 25.80 -5.03 19.09
N ILE A 127 26.48 -4.19 18.31
CA ILE A 127 27.68 -3.50 18.76
C ILE A 127 27.32 -2.16 19.40
N ALA A 128 27.82 -1.94 20.62
CA ALA A 128 27.77 -0.63 21.26
C ALA A 128 28.76 0.33 20.60
N ASN A 129 28.33 1.55 20.27
CA ASN A 129 29.23 2.59 19.82
C ASN A 129 30.25 2.89 20.93
N PRO A 130 31.57 2.77 20.69
CA PRO A 130 32.60 3.06 21.68
C PRO A 130 32.53 4.49 22.27
N ASN A 131 31.92 5.44 21.56
CA ASN A 131 31.78 6.83 21.97
C ASN A 131 30.52 7.12 22.81
N ALA A 132 29.47 6.31 22.68
CA ALA A 132 28.17 6.53 23.35
C ALA A 132 27.79 5.44 24.37
N GLY A 133 28.45 4.28 24.34
CA GLY A 133 28.14 3.15 25.23
C GLY A 133 26.77 2.50 25.00
N MET A 134 26.05 2.90 23.97
CA MET A 134 24.77 2.34 23.51
C MET A 134 24.89 1.85 22.06
N SER A 135 23.98 0.99 21.59
CA SER A 135 23.91 0.65 20.17
C SER A 135 23.29 1.82 19.40
N ASP A 136 24.14 2.57 18.69
CA ASP A 136 23.72 3.71 17.84
C ASP A 136 23.11 3.26 16.49
N PHE A 137 22.97 1.94 16.30
CA PHE A 137 22.52 1.33 15.05
C PHE A 137 21.04 0.92 15.05
N ILE A 138 20.30 1.26 16.11
CA ILE A 138 18.89 0.92 16.27
C ILE A 138 18.07 2.21 16.38
N ASN A 139 17.07 2.36 15.53
CA ASN A 139 16.08 3.43 15.63
C ASN A 139 14.68 2.82 15.76
N THR A 140 13.91 3.29 16.75
CA THR A 140 12.54 2.84 17.03
C THR A 140 11.53 4.00 17.03
N ASP A 141 11.85 5.12 16.38
CA ASP A 141 11.01 6.33 16.37
C ASP A 141 9.62 6.02 15.77
N LEU A 142 9.58 5.14 14.76
CA LEU A 142 8.34 4.63 14.13
C LEU A 142 7.73 3.43 14.86
N GLY A 143 8.18 3.09 16.06
CA GLY A 143 7.78 1.90 16.82
C GLY A 143 8.41 0.59 16.34
N LEU A 144 8.39 0.31 15.04
CA LEU A 144 9.14 -0.80 14.43
C LEU A 144 10.64 -0.51 14.51
N ALA A 145 11.46 -1.52 14.80
CA ALA A 145 12.91 -1.34 14.85
C ALA A 145 13.52 -1.33 13.44
N PHE A 146 14.18 -0.23 13.10
CA PHE A 146 14.98 -0.06 11.89
C PHE A 146 16.46 0.01 12.24
N HIS A 147 17.31 -0.34 11.27
CA HIS A 147 18.70 0.08 11.34
C HIS A 147 18.74 1.62 11.29
N SER A 148 19.52 2.27 12.16
CA SER A 148 19.52 3.74 12.24
C SER A 148 19.93 4.42 10.94
N ASP A 149 20.76 3.73 10.14
CA ASP A 149 21.17 4.16 8.80
C ASP A 149 20.26 3.64 7.65
N SER A 150 19.05 3.18 7.95
CA SER A 150 18.09 2.68 6.96
C SER A 150 17.67 3.76 5.97
N ALA A 151 17.72 3.45 4.68
CA ALA A 151 17.25 4.34 3.62
C ALA A 151 15.72 4.48 3.63
N PHE A 152 14.96 3.40 3.89
CA PHE A 152 13.50 3.50 4.12
C PHE A 152 13.18 4.42 5.29
N LEU A 153 13.83 4.23 6.44
CA LEU A 153 13.62 5.06 7.63
C LEU A 153 13.89 6.53 7.33
N ARG A 154 15.05 6.86 6.74
CA ARG A 154 15.37 8.23 6.34
C ARG A 154 14.30 8.83 5.45
N GLY A 155 13.89 8.11 4.40
CA GLY A 155 12.87 8.58 3.48
C GLY A 155 11.52 8.82 4.15
N ILE A 156 11.12 7.94 5.08
CA ILE A 156 9.87 8.11 5.84
C ILE A 156 9.97 9.38 6.71
N LEU A 157 11.05 9.51 7.49
CA LEU A 157 11.27 10.62 8.42
C LEU A 157 11.46 11.97 7.72
N GLU A 158 11.88 12.01 6.45
CA GLU A 158 11.90 13.23 5.65
C GLU A 158 10.49 13.75 5.31
N LYS A 159 9.48 12.88 5.34
CA LYS A 159 8.11 13.22 4.93
C LYS A 159 7.11 13.27 6.07
N VAL A 160 7.33 12.55 7.17
CA VAL A 160 6.45 12.58 8.35
C VAL A 160 6.86 13.66 9.35
N SER A 161 5.89 14.28 9.99
CA SER A 161 6.15 15.11 11.18
C SER A 161 6.54 14.25 12.39
N SER A 162 7.15 14.85 13.41
CA SER A 162 7.48 14.14 14.66
C SER A 162 6.23 13.67 15.42
N ASP A 163 5.12 14.40 15.34
CA ASP A 163 3.83 13.97 15.90
C ASP A 163 3.30 12.74 15.15
N THR A 164 3.30 12.77 13.81
CA THR A 164 2.93 11.61 12.98
C THR A 164 3.80 10.40 13.31
N ALA A 165 5.12 10.56 13.38
CA ALA A 165 6.07 9.50 13.73
C ALA A 165 5.74 8.84 15.07
N SER A 166 5.42 9.64 16.10
CA SER A 166 5.09 9.14 17.44
C SER A 166 3.82 8.28 17.49
N ARG A 167 2.96 8.37 16.48
CA ARG A 167 1.69 7.63 16.35
C ARG A 167 1.77 6.44 15.40
N ILE A 168 2.98 6.10 14.94
CA ILE A 168 3.23 4.94 14.10
C ILE A 168 3.78 3.79 14.96
N ASN A 169 3.33 2.58 14.66
CA ASN A 169 4.00 1.35 15.07
C ASN A 169 3.97 0.36 13.90
N GLY A 170 4.76 -0.71 13.94
CA GLY A 170 4.76 -1.70 12.86
C GLY A 170 5.23 -3.07 13.30
N ALA A 171 5.07 -4.05 12.42
CA ALA A 171 5.58 -5.40 12.59
C ALA A 171 6.23 -5.90 11.29
N VAL A 172 7.22 -6.78 11.45
CA VAL A 172 7.96 -7.40 10.35
C VAL A 172 7.67 -8.90 10.29
N ILE A 173 7.64 -9.46 9.09
CA ILE A 173 7.30 -10.85 8.81
C ILE A 173 8.45 -11.45 8.00
N PRO A 174 9.44 -12.11 8.64
CA PRO A 174 10.42 -12.92 7.92
C PRO A 174 9.73 -13.99 7.08
N ASN A 175 9.91 -13.94 5.77
CA ASN A 175 9.25 -14.86 4.85
C ASN A 175 10.11 -15.11 3.62
N ARG A 176 10.03 -16.33 3.09
CA ARG A 176 10.63 -16.67 1.80
C ARG A 176 9.62 -16.40 0.69
N SER A 177 10.14 -15.96 -0.45
CA SER A 177 9.43 -15.88 -1.72
C SER A 177 10.35 -16.38 -2.82
N ASP A 178 9.80 -16.78 -3.96
CA ASP A 178 10.66 -17.03 -5.12
C ASP A 178 11.28 -15.70 -5.56
N ASN A 179 12.54 -15.73 -5.98
CA ASN A 179 13.22 -14.51 -6.44
C ASN A 179 12.82 -14.19 -7.88
N ASP A 180 12.59 -12.90 -8.17
CA ASP A 180 12.43 -12.33 -9.51
C ASP A 180 11.26 -12.92 -10.31
N THR A 181 10.19 -13.27 -9.59
CA THR A 181 8.95 -13.70 -10.21
C THR A 181 7.76 -12.89 -9.70
N GLY A 182 7.05 -12.25 -10.64
CA GLY A 182 5.73 -11.69 -10.38
C GLY A 182 4.66 -12.77 -10.09
N ASN A 183 5.00 -14.05 -10.20
CA ASN A 183 4.09 -15.16 -9.90
C ASN A 183 3.88 -15.36 -8.40
N ASN A 184 4.71 -14.73 -7.55
CA ASN A 184 4.50 -14.77 -6.12
C ASN A 184 3.14 -14.11 -5.79
N PRO A 185 2.21 -14.81 -5.12
CA PRO A 185 0.89 -14.29 -4.78
C PRO A 185 0.95 -13.32 -3.57
N HIS A 186 1.80 -12.29 -3.62
CA HIS A 186 2.04 -11.36 -2.50
C HIS A 186 0.94 -10.32 -2.32
N ASN A 187 0.15 -10.04 -3.35
CA ASN A 187 -0.74 -8.88 -3.34
C ASN A 187 -2.01 -9.18 -2.51
N PRO A 188 -2.24 -8.47 -1.39
CA PRO A 188 -3.33 -8.78 -0.46
C PRO A 188 -4.65 -8.07 -0.82
N MET A 189 -4.70 -7.30 -1.91
CA MET A 189 -5.78 -6.37 -2.22
C MET A 189 -7.17 -7.00 -2.18
N TYR A 190 -7.35 -8.17 -2.80
CA TYR A 190 -8.63 -8.87 -2.79
C TYR A 190 -8.98 -9.43 -1.40
N ALA A 191 -8.00 -9.90 -0.64
CA ALA A 191 -8.20 -10.38 0.72
C ALA A 191 -8.69 -9.23 1.62
N ILE A 192 -8.08 -8.06 1.50
CA ILE A 192 -8.49 -6.83 2.21
C ILE A 192 -9.91 -6.40 1.79
N ALA A 193 -10.23 -6.47 0.49
CA ALA A 193 -11.59 -6.20 0.01
C ALA A 193 -12.64 -7.21 0.50
N ALA A 194 -12.23 -8.47 0.71
CA ALA A 194 -13.07 -9.52 1.28
C ALA A 194 -13.37 -9.27 2.77
N ALA A 195 -12.46 -8.65 3.51
CA ALA A 195 -12.70 -8.13 4.87
C ALA A 195 -13.61 -6.87 4.90
N GLY A 196 -14.15 -6.46 3.75
CA GLY A 196 -15.13 -5.39 3.66
C GLY A 196 -14.55 -4.02 3.30
N ALA A 197 -13.24 -3.90 3.07
CA ALA A 197 -12.63 -2.65 2.62
C ALA A 197 -13.04 -2.31 1.19
N ASN A 198 -14.11 -1.52 1.03
CA ASN A 198 -14.60 -1.04 -0.26
C ASN A 198 -14.72 0.48 -0.24
N GLY A 199 -14.22 1.14 -1.28
CA GLY A 199 -14.29 2.58 -1.42
C GLY A 199 -15.65 3.08 -1.90
N SER A 200 -15.92 4.36 -1.70
CA SER A 200 -17.18 4.98 -2.13
C SER A 200 -17.29 5.15 -3.65
N LEU A 201 -16.16 5.31 -4.35
CA LEU A 201 -16.12 5.51 -5.80
C LEU A 201 -15.73 4.22 -6.53
N MET A 202 -14.70 3.52 -6.05
CA MET A 202 -14.26 2.23 -6.59
C MET A 202 -13.82 1.29 -5.47
N PRO A 203 -13.88 -0.03 -5.65
CA PRO A 203 -13.50 -0.96 -4.61
C PRO A 203 -11.99 -0.88 -4.33
N LEU A 204 -11.17 -0.98 -5.37
CA LEU A 204 -9.71 -1.10 -5.29
C LEU A 204 -9.02 -0.27 -6.38
N VAL A 205 -7.79 0.19 -6.10
CA VAL A 205 -6.91 0.86 -7.08
C VAL A 205 -5.53 0.22 -7.13
N GLY A 206 -4.84 0.35 -8.26
CA GLY A 206 -3.48 -0.16 -8.39
C GLY A 206 -2.70 0.56 -9.48
N SER A 207 -1.39 0.63 -9.36
CA SER A 207 -0.55 1.32 -10.35
C SER A 207 -0.17 0.51 -11.58
N ARG A 208 -0.65 -0.73 -11.67
CA ARG A 208 -0.45 -1.62 -12.81
C ARG A 208 -1.77 -2.07 -13.40
N ASN A 209 -1.79 -2.21 -14.71
CA ASN A 209 -2.90 -2.85 -15.41
C ASN A 209 -2.72 -4.38 -15.36
N SER A 210 -3.03 -4.97 -14.21
CA SER A 210 -3.00 -6.40 -13.92
C SER A 210 -4.27 -6.79 -13.14
N ASP A 211 -4.47 -8.07 -12.85
CA ASP A 211 -5.62 -8.50 -12.03
C ASP A 211 -5.44 -8.11 -10.55
N SER A 212 -4.20 -8.04 -10.06
CA SER A 212 -3.90 -7.60 -8.69
C SER A 212 -3.76 -6.08 -8.54
N GLY A 213 -3.67 -5.34 -9.63
CA GLY A 213 -3.31 -3.91 -9.62
C GLY A 213 -1.82 -3.64 -9.34
N GLY A 214 -1.02 -4.69 -9.13
CA GLY A 214 0.43 -4.64 -8.87
C GLY A 214 1.28 -5.45 -9.85
N ASN A 215 2.57 -5.58 -9.54
CA ASN A 215 3.51 -6.50 -10.20
C ASN A 215 3.29 -7.94 -9.74
N SER A 216 3.15 -8.14 -8.43
CA SER A 216 2.92 -9.44 -7.81
C SER A 216 1.46 -9.89 -7.99
N MET A 217 1.24 -11.18 -8.21
CA MET A 217 -0.10 -11.76 -8.28
C MET A 217 -0.85 -11.67 -6.95
N ALA A 218 -2.18 -11.79 -7.00
CA ALA A 218 -3.00 -12.02 -5.81
C ALA A 218 -3.22 -13.52 -5.60
N PRO A 219 -3.40 -14.00 -4.35
CA PRO A 219 -3.77 -15.39 -4.09
C PRO A 219 -5.10 -15.75 -4.75
N THR A 220 -5.15 -16.92 -5.40
CA THR A 220 -6.29 -17.34 -6.22
C THR A 220 -7.58 -17.52 -5.44
N ASN A 221 -7.49 -17.88 -4.17
CA ASN A 221 -8.64 -18.07 -3.26
C ASN A 221 -9.39 -16.76 -2.94
N PHE A 222 -8.77 -15.60 -3.12
CA PHE A 222 -9.41 -14.31 -2.88
C PHE A 222 -9.84 -13.57 -4.16
N ILE A 223 -9.40 -13.99 -5.34
CA ILE A 223 -9.66 -13.23 -6.58
C ILE A 223 -11.15 -13.06 -6.84
N ASP A 224 -11.60 -11.81 -6.88
CA ASP A 224 -12.94 -11.40 -7.28
C ASP A 224 -12.83 -10.36 -8.40
N LEU A 225 -12.94 -10.81 -9.65
CA LEU A 225 -12.77 -9.93 -10.82
C LEU A 225 -13.84 -8.83 -10.92
N SER A 226 -14.95 -8.91 -10.17
CA SER A 226 -15.92 -7.80 -10.08
C SER A 226 -15.36 -6.59 -9.33
N LYS A 227 -14.29 -6.79 -8.54
CA LYS A 227 -13.57 -5.76 -7.79
C LYS A 227 -12.18 -5.48 -8.36
N ARG A 228 -11.93 -5.84 -9.62
CA ARG A 228 -10.62 -5.68 -10.24
C ARG A 228 -10.09 -4.24 -10.05
N PRO A 229 -8.86 -4.05 -9.55
CA PRO A 229 -8.34 -2.72 -9.25
C PRO A 229 -8.30 -1.81 -10.47
N THR A 230 -8.76 -0.57 -10.30
CA THR A 230 -8.65 0.47 -11.33
C THR A 230 -7.20 0.94 -11.44
N LYS A 231 -6.67 0.99 -12.67
CA LYS A 231 -5.29 1.42 -12.94
C LYS A 231 -5.15 2.93 -12.70
N ILE A 232 -4.25 3.32 -11.80
CA ILE A 232 -3.88 4.70 -11.47
C ILE A 232 -2.36 4.82 -11.36
N ASP A 233 -1.71 5.50 -12.30
CA ASP A 233 -0.26 5.74 -12.25
C ASP A 233 0.14 7.22 -12.27
N ARG A 234 -0.82 8.15 -12.42
CA ARG A 234 -0.55 9.59 -12.48
C ARG A 234 -1.81 10.42 -12.15
N PRO A 235 -1.66 11.72 -11.84
CA PRO A 235 -2.76 12.61 -11.48
C PRO A 235 -3.88 12.70 -12.54
N SER A 236 -3.52 12.66 -13.83
CA SER A 236 -4.52 12.70 -14.91
C SER A 236 -5.42 11.46 -14.95
N ASP A 237 -4.95 10.30 -14.49
CA ASP A 237 -5.78 9.10 -14.40
C ASP A 237 -6.88 9.31 -13.35
N VAL A 238 -6.54 9.98 -12.24
CA VAL A 238 -7.47 10.26 -11.14
C VAL A 238 -8.57 11.23 -11.57
N THR A 239 -8.21 12.32 -12.26
CA THR A 239 -9.21 13.24 -12.82
C THR A 239 -10.06 12.60 -13.91
N GLY A 240 -9.53 11.60 -14.62
CA GLY A 240 -10.26 10.84 -15.63
C GLY A 240 -11.23 9.79 -15.07
N LEU A 241 -11.19 9.49 -13.76
CA LEU A 241 -12.12 8.55 -13.13
C LEU A 241 -13.56 9.04 -13.15
N VAL A 242 -13.71 10.36 -13.12
CA VAL A 242 -15.00 11.03 -13.12
C VAL A 242 -15.03 11.96 -14.31
N ASP A 243 -14.84 11.36 -15.47
CA ASP A 243 -15.28 11.96 -16.72
C ASP A 243 -16.72 11.48 -16.96
N VAL A 244 -17.69 12.20 -16.37
CA VAL A 244 -19.11 11.98 -16.69
C VAL A 244 -19.46 12.45 -18.11
N GLY A 245 -18.46 12.62 -18.98
CA GLY A 245 -18.57 13.24 -20.28
C GLY A 245 -18.96 14.70 -20.18
N ASP A 246 -19.37 15.27 -21.31
CA ASP A 246 -19.89 16.63 -21.46
C ASP A 246 -21.05 17.00 -20.51
N LEU A 247 -21.53 16.13 -19.60
CA LEU A 247 -22.62 16.42 -18.67
C LEU A 247 -22.37 17.68 -17.82
N PHE A 248 -21.14 17.90 -17.31
CA PHE A 248 -20.77 19.13 -16.60
C PHE A 248 -20.21 20.24 -17.50
N SER A 249 -19.92 19.95 -18.78
CA SER A 249 -19.74 21.01 -19.79
C SER A 249 -21.10 21.57 -20.25
N LEU A 250 -22.17 20.81 -20.00
CA LEU A 250 -23.55 21.07 -20.41
C LEU A 250 -24.51 21.37 -19.26
N LEU A 251 -24.16 21.27 -17.99
CA LEU A 251 -25.02 21.67 -16.87
C LEU A 251 -24.13 22.13 -15.73
N SER A 252 -24.61 23.05 -14.89
CA SER A 252 -23.96 23.22 -13.59
C SER A 252 -24.04 21.92 -12.81
N GLN A 253 -23.09 21.69 -11.90
CA GLN A 253 -23.13 20.56 -10.98
C GLN A 253 -24.47 20.48 -10.25
N ARG A 254 -25.02 21.64 -9.90
CA ARG A 254 -26.32 21.78 -9.28
C ARG A 254 -27.48 21.33 -10.16
N ASP A 255 -27.47 21.72 -11.43
CA ASP A 255 -28.55 21.34 -12.35
C ASP A 255 -28.47 19.86 -12.71
N ALA A 256 -27.26 19.31 -12.88
CA ALA A 256 -27.06 17.88 -13.08
C ALA A 256 -27.57 17.06 -11.88
N VAL A 257 -27.24 17.47 -10.65
CA VAL A 257 -27.79 16.84 -9.43
C VAL A 257 -29.31 16.97 -9.41
N ALA A 258 -29.88 18.14 -9.66
CA ALA A 258 -31.34 18.35 -9.68
C ALA A 258 -32.08 17.49 -10.72
N VAL A 259 -31.48 17.29 -11.90
CA VAL A 259 -32.01 16.38 -12.93
C VAL A 259 -31.96 14.93 -12.44
N MET A 260 -30.84 14.50 -11.84
CA MET A 260 -30.69 13.15 -11.30
C MET A 260 -31.66 12.88 -10.13
N GLU A 261 -31.88 13.85 -9.25
CA GLU A 261 -32.91 13.79 -8.21
C GLU A 261 -34.32 13.66 -8.81
N SER A 262 -34.60 14.39 -9.89
CA SER A 262 -35.89 14.31 -10.59
C SER A 262 -36.10 12.95 -11.23
N ILE A 263 -35.06 12.39 -11.86
CA ILE A 263 -35.09 11.03 -12.41
C ILE A 263 -35.31 9.99 -11.30
N GLN A 264 -34.64 10.15 -10.15
CA GLN A 264 -34.83 9.28 -8.99
C GLN A 264 -36.30 9.31 -8.53
N ARG A 265 -36.89 10.51 -8.35
CA ARG A 265 -38.28 10.66 -7.91
C ARG A 265 -39.28 10.07 -8.91
N ILE A 266 -39.09 10.31 -10.21
CA ILE A 266 -39.92 9.71 -11.27
C ILE A 266 -39.79 8.19 -11.26
N SER A 267 -38.57 7.67 -11.13
CA SER A 267 -38.31 6.23 -11.11
C SER A 267 -38.94 5.58 -9.88
N ALA A 268 -38.82 6.18 -8.70
CA ALA A 268 -39.47 5.71 -7.48
C ALA A 268 -41.01 5.64 -7.63
N GLN A 269 -41.63 6.69 -8.19
CA GLN A 269 -43.07 6.71 -8.45
C GLN A 269 -43.50 5.63 -9.46
N LYS A 270 -42.72 5.42 -10.53
CA LYS A 270 -43.00 4.37 -11.52
C LYS A 270 -42.83 2.97 -10.93
N MET A 271 -41.75 2.72 -10.19
CA MET A 271 -41.50 1.43 -9.53
C MET A 271 -42.57 1.10 -8.49
N ALA A 272 -43.16 2.10 -7.83
CA ALA A 272 -44.32 1.89 -6.95
C ALA A 272 -45.56 1.39 -7.72
N ALA A 273 -45.78 1.87 -8.94
CA ALA A 273 -46.91 1.47 -9.79
C ALA A 273 -46.69 0.18 -10.61
N VAL A 274 -45.44 -0.30 -10.73
CA VAL A 274 -45.11 -1.50 -11.51
C VAL A 274 -45.30 -2.77 -10.67
N ASN A 275 -46.06 -3.73 -11.20
CA ASN A 275 -46.02 -5.12 -10.73
C ASN A 275 -44.88 -5.85 -11.46
N THR A 276 -43.82 -6.18 -10.75
CA THR A 276 -42.61 -6.80 -11.31
C THR A 276 -42.79 -8.26 -11.69
N GLN A 277 -43.90 -8.91 -11.29
CA GLN A 277 -44.21 -10.33 -11.55
C GLN A 277 -43.09 -11.31 -11.13
N VAL A 278 -42.23 -10.91 -10.20
CA VAL A 278 -41.12 -11.71 -9.67
C VAL A 278 -41.23 -11.80 -8.16
N THR A 279 -40.78 -12.93 -7.60
CA THR A 279 -40.86 -13.23 -6.16
C THR A 279 -40.04 -12.28 -5.28
N ARG A 280 -39.04 -11.60 -5.84
CA ARG A 280 -38.19 -10.60 -5.17
C ARG A 280 -38.44 -9.17 -5.67
N GLY A 281 -39.69 -8.85 -6.03
CA GLY A 281 -40.06 -7.56 -6.61
C GLY A 281 -39.63 -6.35 -5.79
N ASP A 282 -39.81 -6.40 -4.48
CA ASP A 282 -39.46 -5.29 -3.59
C ASP A 282 -37.95 -5.05 -3.52
N VAL A 283 -37.14 -6.11 -3.51
CA VAL A 283 -35.66 -6.01 -3.57
C VAL A 283 -35.19 -5.35 -4.86
N ILE A 284 -35.83 -5.68 -5.99
CA ILE A 284 -35.48 -5.08 -7.29
C ILE A 284 -35.88 -3.60 -7.33
N LYS A 285 -37.05 -3.26 -6.81
CA LYS A 285 -37.51 -1.87 -6.70
C LYS A 285 -36.56 -1.04 -5.85
N ASP A 286 -36.13 -1.60 -4.72
CA ASP A 286 -35.18 -0.97 -3.81
C ASP A 286 -33.80 -0.80 -4.46
N LEU A 287 -33.30 -1.82 -5.15
CA LEU A 287 -32.03 -1.76 -5.89
C LEU A 287 -32.03 -0.68 -6.98
N VAL A 288 -33.11 -0.58 -7.76
CA VAL A 288 -33.26 0.46 -8.79
C VAL A 288 -33.32 1.85 -8.15
N ASN A 289 -34.07 1.99 -7.06
CA ASN A 289 -34.21 3.25 -6.34
C ASN A 289 -32.87 3.72 -5.76
N CYS A 290 -32.16 2.86 -5.04
CA CYS A 290 -30.85 3.16 -4.48
C CYS A 290 -29.77 3.35 -5.56
N GLY A 291 -29.92 2.72 -6.73
CA GLY A 291 -29.06 2.97 -7.88
C GLY A 291 -29.12 4.42 -8.36
N TYR A 292 -30.31 5.00 -8.49
CA TYR A 292 -30.46 6.41 -8.87
C TYR A 292 -29.99 7.38 -7.78
N VAL A 293 -30.26 7.08 -6.50
CA VAL A 293 -29.73 7.87 -5.37
C VAL A 293 -28.21 7.87 -5.37
N LYS A 294 -27.59 6.71 -5.59
CA LYS A 294 -26.12 6.57 -5.69
C LYS A 294 -25.56 7.41 -6.84
N SER A 295 -26.19 7.39 -8.01
CA SER A 295 -25.73 8.19 -9.14
C SER A 295 -25.85 9.70 -8.88
N ALA A 296 -26.90 10.14 -8.18
CA ALA A 296 -27.04 11.55 -7.76
C ALA A 296 -25.96 11.95 -6.73
N ASP A 297 -25.69 11.10 -5.74
CA ASP A 297 -24.62 11.31 -4.74
C ASP A 297 -23.24 11.38 -5.38
N LEU A 298 -22.94 10.49 -6.34
CA LEU A 298 -21.66 10.50 -7.06
C LEU A 298 -21.50 11.77 -7.90
N ALA A 299 -22.56 12.24 -8.57
CA ALA A 299 -22.54 13.47 -9.34
C ALA A 299 -22.34 14.71 -8.47
N ASP A 300 -22.98 14.77 -7.30
CA ASP A 300 -22.78 15.86 -6.34
C ASP A 300 -21.36 15.88 -5.77
N ARG A 301 -20.81 14.71 -5.44
CA ARG A 301 -19.49 14.65 -4.78
C ARG A 301 -18.31 14.74 -5.72
N PHE A 302 -18.42 14.14 -6.90
CA PHE A 302 -17.30 13.97 -7.81
C PHE A 302 -17.48 14.70 -9.14
N GLY A 303 -18.56 15.48 -9.27
CA GLY A 303 -18.80 16.25 -10.49
C GLY A 303 -17.76 17.33 -10.80
N ASP A 304 -16.95 17.70 -9.80
CA ASP A 304 -15.71 18.42 -10.01
C ASP A 304 -14.49 17.50 -9.84
N PRO A 305 -13.80 17.13 -10.94
CA PRO A 305 -12.58 16.32 -10.90
C PRO A 305 -11.44 16.96 -10.10
N SER A 306 -11.48 18.27 -9.83
CA SER A 306 -10.47 18.98 -9.04
C SER A 306 -10.33 18.40 -7.62
N THR A 307 -11.44 17.89 -7.06
CA THR A 307 -11.51 17.29 -5.73
C THR A 307 -10.67 16.02 -5.59
N LEU A 308 -10.47 15.31 -6.70
CA LEU A 308 -9.69 14.08 -6.78
C LEU A 308 -8.22 14.36 -7.12
N ASN A 309 -7.91 15.52 -7.71
CA ASN A 309 -6.58 15.81 -8.23
C ASN A 309 -5.55 16.04 -7.10
N PRO A 310 -4.51 15.19 -6.96
CA PRO A 310 -3.49 15.38 -5.93
C PRO A 310 -2.65 16.65 -6.12
N LEU A 311 -2.51 17.21 -7.33
CA LEU A 311 -1.78 18.48 -7.53
C LEU A 311 -2.48 19.67 -6.88
N LEU A 312 -3.81 19.61 -6.77
CA LEU A 312 -4.62 20.72 -6.24
C LEU A 312 -4.87 20.58 -4.74
N ASP A 313 -4.45 19.47 -4.14
CA ASP A 313 -4.57 19.24 -2.70
C ASP A 313 -3.39 19.90 -1.96
N PRO A 314 -3.63 20.98 -1.19
CA PRO A 314 -2.57 21.70 -0.49
C PRO A 314 -1.93 20.87 0.63
N ASP A 315 -2.59 19.80 1.11
CA ASP A 315 -2.01 18.87 2.07
C ASP A 315 -1.01 17.93 1.40
N ILE A 316 -1.07 17.77 0.07
CA ILE A 316 -0.17 16.91 -0.71
C ILE A 316 0.91 17.72 -1.42
N VAL A 317 0.52 18.70 -2.24
CA VAL A 317 1.45 19.49 -3.09
C VAL A 317 1.32 20.97 -2.78
N GLY A 318 2.46 21.64 -2.58
CA GLY A 318 2.53 23.10 -2.43
C GLY A 318 3.47 23.55 -1.33
N PRO A 319 3.50 24.85 -0.98
CA PRO A 319 4.41 25.40 0.02
C PRO A 319 4.29 24.77 1.42
N GLY A 320 3.11 24.28 1.79
CA GLY A 320 2.85 23.52 3.02
C GLY A 320 2.55 22.04 2.77
N GLY A 321 2.62 21.58 1.52
CA GLY A 321 2.35 20.20 1.14
C GLY A 321 3.45 19.24 1.61
N ILE A 322 3.16 17.95 1.55
CA ILE A 322 4.16 16.88 1.76
C ILE A 322 5.24 16.94 0.67
N PHE A 323 4.83 17.30 -0.55
CA PHE A 323 5.69 17.52 -1.68
C PHE A 323 5.71 19.00 -2.09
N GLY A 324 6.91 19.54 -2.27
CA GLY A 324 7.10 20.75 -3.06
C GLY A 324 6.75 20.51 -4.53
N ILE A 325 6.35 21.56 -5.24
CA ILE A 325 5.95 21.48 -6.66
C ILE A 325 7.08 20.90 -7.52
N ASN A 326 8.31 21.38 -7.34
CA ASN A 326 9.45 20.95 -8.16
C ASN A 326 9.81 19.46 -7.93
N GLU A 327 9.77 18.99 -6.68
CA GLU A 327 10.03 17.56 -6.41
C GLU A 327 8.90 16.68 -6.94
N PHE A 328 7.66 17.15 -6.87
CA PHE A 328 6.50 16.43 -7.37
C PHE A 328 6.52 16.31 -8.90
N ASP A 329 6.84 17.39 -9.61
CA ASP A 329 6.85 17.42 -11.07
C ASP A 329 8.03 16.64 -11.67
N SER A 330 9.13 16.52 -10.92
CA SER A 330 10.33 15.82 -11.39
C SER A 330 10.32 14.31 -11.11
N GLU A 331 9.49 13.82 -10.19
CA GLU A 331 9.49 12.41 -9.78
C GLU A 331 8.13 11.73 -9.99
N SER A 332 8.05 10.90 -11.02
CA SER A 332 6.85 10.13 -11.37
C SER A 332 6.38 9.18 -10.28
N GLU A 333 7.29 8.67 -9.44
CA GLU A 333 6.94 7.83 -8.29
C GLU A 333 6.17 8.60 -7.22
N PHE A 334 6.45 9.89 -7.05
CA PHE A 334 5.71 10.77 -6.13
C PHE A 334 4.31 11.08 -6.69
N GLN A 335 4.21 11.35 -8.00
CA GLN A 335 2.94 11.59 -8.67
C GLN A 335 1.99 10.39 -8.57
N LYS A 336 2.52 9.20 -8.83
CA LYS A 336 1.79 7.92 -8.70
C LYS A 336 1.35 7.67 -7.26
N THR A 337 2.27 7.80 -6.31
CA THR A 337 1.98 7.56 -4.88
C THR A 337 0.91 8.54 -4.38
N ALA A 338 1.04 9.82 -4.71
CA ALA A 338 0.07 10.84 -4.35
C ALA A 338 -1.32 10.56 -4.92
N SER A 339 -1.38 10.09 -6.17
CA SER A 339 -2.64 9.72 -6.83
C SER A 339 -3.35 8.57 -6.11
N ILE A 340 -2.61 7.53 -5.72
CA ILE A 340 -3.18 6.38 -4.99
C ILE A 340 -3.54 6.75 -3.56
N MET A 341 -2.65 7.43 -2.83
CA MET A 341 -2.90 7.78 -1.42
C MET A 341 -4.09 8.74 -1.29
N LYS A 342 -4.27 9.69 -2.22
CA LYS A 342 -5.42 10.59 -2.27
C LYS A 342 -6.73 9.81 -2.35
N LEU A 343 -6.79 8.79 -3.21
CA LEU A 343 -7.98 7.96 -3.39
C LEU A 343 -8.24 7.05 -2.18
N VAL A 344 -7.20 6.45 -1.62
CA VAL A 344 -7.33 5.46 -0.53
C VAL A 344 -7.62 6.13 0.81
N VAL A 345 -6.85 7.15 1.20
CA VAL A 345 -6.98 7.80 2.51
C VAL A 345 -8.31 8.54 2.66
N ASN A 346 -8.84 9.12 1.58
CA ASN A 346 -10.16 9.76 1.61
C ASN A 346 -11.34 8.78 1.45
N GLY A 347 -11.08 7.46 1.40
CA GLY A 347 -12.12 6.43 1.30
C GLY A 347 -12.78 6.31 -0.07
N PHE A 348 -12.22 6.93 -1.12
CA PHE A 348 -12.71 6.77 -2.50
C PHE A 348 -12.39 5.38 -3.06
N SER A 349 -11.29 4.78 -2.59
CA SER A 349 -10.92 3.38 -2.75
C SER A 349 -10.73 2.73 -1.38
N GLY A 350 -11.09 1.46 -1.22
CA GLY A 350 -10.94 0.74 0.05
C GLY A 350 -9.48 0.35 0.34
N ALA A 351 -8.75 0.05 -0.73
CA ALA A 351 -7.32 -0.23 -0.65
C ALA A 351 -6.61 0.19 -1.95
N GLY A 352 -5.28 0.25 -1.93
CA GLY A 352 -4.50 0.53 -3.14
C GLY A 352 -3.10 -0.09 -3.18
N THR A 353 -2.61 -0.45 -4.37
CA THR A 353 -1.23 -0.93 -4.58
C THR A 353 -0.37 0.06 -5.36
N VAL A 354 0.72 0.53 -4.76
CA VAL A 354 1.80 1.28 -5.41
C VAL A 354 2.92 0.29 -5.79
N THR A 355 3.18 0.13 -7.09
CA THR A 355 4.26 -0.73 -7.59
C THR A 355 5.44 0.11 -7.99
N MET A 356 6.60 -0.16 -7.41
CA MET A 356 7.85 0.55 -7.71
C MET A 356 8.83 -0.45 -8.33
N GLY A 357 9.49 -0.07 -9.42
CA GLY A 357 10.46 -0.92 -10.12
C GLY A 357 11.91 -0.57 -9.81
N GLY A 358 12.83 -1.45 -10.21
CA GLY A 358 14.26 -1.26 -10.02
C GLY A 358 14.77 -1.71 -8.65
N PHE A 359 14.14 -2.67 -8.00
CA PHE A 359 14.66 -3.18 -6.73
C PHE A 359 15.66 -4.33 -6.93
N ASP A 360 15.91 -4.71 -8.18
CA ASP A 360 17.05 -5.54 -8.58
C ASP A 360 18.32 -4.71 -8.40
N TYR A 361 19.16 -5.07 -7.44
CA TYR A 361 20.37 -4.31 -7.11
C TYR A 361 21.66 -4.98 -7.57
N HIS A 362 21.66 -5.88 -8.57
CA HIS A 362 22.92 -6.49 -9.05
C HIS A 362 23.79 -5.53 -9.88
N THR A 363 23.76 -4.24 -9.56
CA THR A 363 24.52 -3.18 -10.22
C THR A 363 26.02 -3.21 -9.91
N GLY A 364 26.45 -4.08 -8.98
CA GLY A 364 27.83 -4.17 -8.51
C GLY A 364 28.24 -3.02 -7.61
N GLU A 365 27.27 -2.34 -6.99
CA GLU A 365 27.45 -1.28 -6.01
C GLU A 365 26.23 -1.23 -5.05
N ARG A 366 26.33 -0.44 -3.97
CA ARG A 366 25.28 -0.31 -2.95
C ARG A 366 24.44 0.96 -3.09
N ALA A 367 25.08 2.06 -3.49
CA ALA A 367 24.48 3.37 -3.71
C ALA A 367 23.13 3.40 -4.44
N THR A 368 22.97 2.73 -5.60
CA THR A 368 21.70 2.77 -6.35
C THR A 368 20.57 2.14 -5.56
N GLY A 369 20.86 1.04 -4.85
CA GLY A 369 19.88 0.41 -3.96
C GLY A 369 19.47 1.32 -2.82
N GLU A 370 20.43 1.96 -2.15
CA GLU A 370 20.15 2.93 -1.08
C GLU A 370 19.31 4.13 -1.57
N LEU A 371 19.57 4.64 -2.77
CA LEU A 371 18.79 5.74 -3.33
C LEU A 371 17.36 5.33 -3.71
N ARG A 372 17.18 4.10 -4.22
CA ARG A 372 15.85 3.57 -4.54
C ARG A 372 15.05 3.26 -3.29
N ASP A 373 15.70 2.76 -2.24
CA ASP A 373 15.09 2.59 -0.93
C ASP A 373 14.71 3.94 -0.31
N LEU A 374 15.58 4.96 -0.41
CA LEU A 374 15.27 6.30 0.07
C LEU A 374 14.02 6.86 -0.61
N ARG A 375 13.92 6.70 -1.94
CA ARG A 375 12.74 7.09 -2.71
C ARG A 375 11.48 6.35 -2.26
N ALA A 376 11.55 5.04 -2.06
CA ALA A 376 10.41 4.27 -1.56
C ALA A 376 10.01 4.71 -0.15
N GLY A 377 10.98 4.97 0.73
CA GLY A 377 10.74 5.53 2.06
C GLY A 377 9.99 6.86 2.01
N ARG A 378 10.36 7.78 1.10
CA ARG A 378 9.64 9.04 0.89
C ARG A 378 8.18 8.81 0.48
N CYS A 379 7.93 7.87 -0.43
CA CYS A 379 6.58 7.50 -0.82
C CYS A 379 5.78 6.92 0.36
N MET A 380 6.39 6.06 1.18
CA MET A 380 5.75 5.50 2.38
C MET A 380 5.43 6.59 3.41
N GLY A 381 6.39 7.47 3.69
CA GLY A 381 6.21 8.59 4.61
C GLY A 381 5.13 9.56 4.14
N ALA A 382 5.03 9.81 2.84
CA ALA A 382 3.97 10.64 2.28
C ALA A 382 2.57 10.07 2.52
N CYS A 383 2.39 8.75 2.36
CA CYS A 383 1.10 8.10 2.68
C CYS A 383 0.73 8.25 4.16
N LEU A 384 1.69 8.05 5.07
CA LEU A 384 1.49 8.14 6.52
C LEU A 384 1.20 9.58 6.96
N GLU A 385 1.95 10.55 6.44
CA GLU A 385 1.73 11.97 6.73
C GLU A 385 0.40 12.45 6.17
N TYR A 386 0.00 12.01 4.97
CA TYR A 386 -1.30 12.36 4.42
C TYR A 386 -2.45 11.79 5.27
N ALA A 387 -2.35 10.53 5.72
CA ALA A 387 -3.30 9.95 6.66
C ALA A 387 -3.41 10.78 7.95
N SER A 388 -2.28 11.28 8.46
CA SER A 388 -2.23 12.16 9.62
C SER A 388 -2.96 13.50 9.39
N ARG A 389 -2.67 14.17 8.26
CA ARG A 389 -3.33 15.43 7.88
C ARG A 389 -4.84 15.28 7.69
N ARG A 390 -5.29 14.10 7.26
CA ARG A 390 -6.71 13.75 7.12
C ARG A 390 -7.34 13.18 8.39
N ASN A 391 -6.57 13.00 9.47
CA ASN A 391 -7.00 12.36 10.72
C ASN A 391 -7.63 10.97 10.49
N MET A 392 -7.03 10.17 9.62
CA MET A 392 -7.48 8.82 9.25
C MET A 392 -6.44 7.78 9.67
N PRO A 393 -6.83 6.63 10.24
CA PRO A 393 -5.90 5.53 10.42
C PRO A 393 -5.41 5.01 9.06
N LEU A 394 -4.24 4.37 9.02
CA LEU A 394 -3.71 3.76 7.80
C LEU A 394 -2.90 2.51 8.16
N MET A 395 -3.17 1.40 7.47
CA MET A 395 -2.26 0.26 7.42
C MET A 395 -1.49 0.30 6.10
N LEU A 396 -0.16 0.42 6.20
CA LEU A 396 0.76 0.46 5.07
C LEU A 396 1.59 -0.82 5.06
N TYR A 397 1.45 -1.63 4.02
CA TYR A 397 2.16 -2.91 3.87
C TYR A 397 3.24 -2.80 2.79
N VAL A 398 4.42 -3.37 3.03
CA VAL A 398 5.55 -3.31 2.10
C VAL A 398 6.08 -4.72 1.88
N PHE A 399 6.16 -5.12 0.62
CA PHE A 399 6.67 -6.42 0.22
C PHE A 399 7.49 -6.31 -1.07
N SER A 400 8.26 -7.35 -1.34
CA SER A 400 9.04 -7.47 -2.56
C SER A 400 8.95 -8.88 -3.12
N ASP A 401 9.06 -9.01 -4.44
CA ASP A 401 9.08 -10.27 -5.18
C ASP A 401 10.48 -10.89 -5.23
N GLY A 402 11.11 -11.00 -4.07
CA GLY A 402 12.45 -11.55 -3.92
C GLY A 402 13.19 -10.92 -2.74
N SER A 403 14.46 -11.25 -2.63
CA SER A 403 15.36 -10.65 -1.64
C SER A 403 16.81 -10.81 -2.07
N VAL A 404 17.67 -9.94 -1.55
CA VAL A 404 19.09 -9.89 -1.89
C VAL A 404 19.99 -10.36 -0.75
N ALA A 405 21.22 -10.73 -1.09
CA ALA A 405 22.30 -10.95 -0.15
C ALA A 405 23.59 -10.24 -0.61
N SER A 406 24.42 -9.89 0.37
CA SER A 406 25.75 -9.35 0.16
C SER A 406 26.82 -10.44 0.38
N ASN A 407 27.94 -10.32 -0.33
CA ASN A 407 29.16 -11.09 -0.07
C ASN A 407 30.16 -10.36 0.84
N GLY A 408 29.77 -9.21 1.40
CA GLY A 408 30.58 -8.43 2.33
C GLY A 408 31.58 -7.46 1.69
N ARG A 409 31.61 -7.33 0.36
CA ARG A 409 32.38 -6.27 -0.29
C ARG A 409 31.75 -4.91 0.01
N ILE A 410 32.55 -3.94 0.46
CA ILE A 410 32.06 -2.64 0.92
C ILE A 410 32.05 -1.59 -0.19
N ASP A 411 30.97 -0.82 -0.24
CA ASP A 411 30.87 0.40 -1.05
C ASP A 411 31.08 1.65 -0.17
N ASP A 412 32.31 2.17 -0.18
CA ASP A 412 32.71 3.37 0.56
C ASP A 412 32.29 4.68 -0.12
N SER A 413 31.48 4.64 -1.17
CA SER A 413 30.92 5.87 -1.73
C SER A 413 29.97 6.54 -0.74
N MET A 414 29.78 7.85 -0.88
CA MET A 414 28.88 8.63 -0.01
C MET A 414 27.46 8.03 0.05
N GLU A 415 26.97 7.53 -1.09
CA GLU A 415 25.64 6.92 -1.21
C GLU A 415 25.65 5.41 -0.89
N GLY A 416 26.79 4.73 -1.02
CA GLY A 416 26.97 3.34 -0.58
C GLY A 416 27.09 3.18 0.94
N ARG A 417 27.42 4.28 1.62
CA ARG A 417 27.39 4.44 3.09
C ARG A 417 28.25 3.46 3.87
N GLY A 418 29.30 2.92 3.25
CA GLY A 418 30.16 1.92 3.87
C GLY A 418 29.46 0.59 4.11
N LYS A 419 28.33 0.33 3.44
CA LYS A 419 27.58 -0.93 3.55
C LYS A 419 28.03 -1.93 2.49
N GLY A 420 27.62 -3.19 2.69
CA GLY A 420 27.89 -4.27 1.75
C GLY A 420 27.16 -4.10 0.42
N GLU A 421 27.88 -4.25 -0.69
CA GLU A 421 27.36 -4.36 -2.05
C GLU A 421 26.41 -5.56 -2.17
N TRP A 422 25.36 -5.42 -2.98
CA TRP A 422 24.46 -6.53 -3.28
C TRP A 422 25.04 -7.39 -4.39
N THR A 423 25.19 -8.68 -4.14
CA THR A 423 25.93 -9.56 -5.08
C THR A 423 25.13 -10.73 -5.61
N GLY A 424 23.89 -10.90 -5.16
CA GLY A 424 22.97 -11.87 -5.74
C GLY A 424 21.67 -11.98 -4.96
N ASP A 425 20.69 -12.64 -5.57
CA ASP A 425 19.41 -12.92 -4.92
C ASP A 425 19.52 -14.07 -3.95
N ASN A 426 18.71 -14.00 -2.90
CA ASN A 426 18.68 -15.02 -1.87
C ASN A 426 17.32 -15.09 -1.19
N SER A 427 16.44 -15.99 -1.66
CA SER A 427 15.10 -16.17 -1.09
C SER A 427 15.06 -16.46 0.41
N SER A 428 16.19 -16.84 1.02
CA SER A 428 16.28 -17.08 2.46
C SER A 428 16.40 -15.81 3.31
N THR A 429 16.68 -14.64 2.73
CA THR A 429 16.83 -13.37 3.47
C THR A 429 15.60 -12.47 3.39
N GLY A 430 14.49 -12.98 2.83
CA GLY A 430 13.27 -12.23 2.60
C GLY A 430 12.52 -11.82 3.88
N ALA A 431 11.89 -10.66 3.81
CA ALA A 431 10.93 -10.20 4.78
C ALA A 431 9.95 -9.23 4.13
N SER A 432 8.74 -9.17 4.66
CA SER A 432 7.81 -8.07 4.44
C SER A 432 7.55 -7.36 5.77
N PHE A 433 6.99 -6.15 5.74
CA PHE A 433 6.60 -5.47 6.97
C PHE A 433 5.38 -4.60 6.73
N PHE A 434 4.72 -4.23 7.81
CA PHE A 434 3.68 -3.23 7.77
C PHE A 434 3.85 -2.20 8.88
N LEU A 435 3.47 -0.96 8.57
CA LEU A 435 3.34 0.14 9.49
C LEU A 435 1.86 0.48 9.65
N VAL A 436 1.47 0.83 10.86
CA VAL A 436 0.12 1.25 11.22
C VAL A 436 0.23 2.65 11.81
N TYR A 437 -0.44 3.60 11.20
CA TYR A 437 -0.68 4.92 11.76
C TYR A 437 -2.07 4.93 12.41
N ASN A 438 -2.16 5.44 13.64
CA ASN A 438 -3.42 5.64 14.33
C ASN A 438 -3.52 7.08 14.86
N PRO A 439 -4.50 7.89 14.38
CA PRO A 439 -4.65 9.27 14.84
C PRO A 439 -4.98 9.36 16.34
N SER A 440 -5.58 8.33 16.95
CA SER A 440 -5.93 8.35 18.38
C SER A 440 -4.77 8.01 19.32
N GLY A 441 -3.61 7.59 18.79
CA GLY A 441 -2.42 7.28 19.57
C GLY A 441 -1.67 6.08 19.00
N LYS A 442 -0.41 5.90 19.40
CA LYS A 442 0.47 4.83 18.90
C LYS A 442 -0.20 3.44 19.02
N PRO A 443 -0.28 2.64 17.94
CA PRO A 443 -0.81 1.28 18.01
C PRO A 443 -0.05 0.43 19.03
N GLN A 444 -0.79 -0.31 19.85
CA GLN A 444 -0.24 -1.13 20.93
C GLN A 444 -0.07 -2.58 20.48
N LEU A 445 1.11 -3.15 20.72
CA LEU A 445 1.37 -4.56 20.44
C LEU A 445 0.59 -5.44 21.42
N MET A 446 0.25 -6.64 20.97
CA MET A 446 -0.30 -7.69 21.82
C MET A 446 0.76 -8.16 22.85
N GLY A 447 0.33 -8.55 24.03
CA GLY A 447 1.21 -9.04 25.11
C GLY A 447 1.19 -8.17 26.37
N GLY A 448 1.42 -8.79 27.52
CA GLY A 448 1.44 -8.14 28.84
C GLY A 448 2.83 -7.79 29.36
N SER A 449 3.89 -8.18 28.66
CA SER A 449 5.29 -7.84 28.97
C SER A 449 6.06 -7.39 27.73
N ALA A 450 7.17 -6.68 27.93
CA ALA A 450 8.03 -6.22 26.85
C ALA A 450 8.49 -7.36 25.93
N ASP A 451 8.89 -8.50 26.52
CA ASP A 451 9.31 -9.68 25.75
C ASP A 451 8.18 -10.29 24.92
N GLN A 452 6.95 -10.27 25.44
CA GLN A 452 5.79 -10.73 24.68
C GLN A 452 5.51 -9.80 23.51
N MET A 453 5.52 -8.48 23.74
CA MET A 453 5.32 -7.49 22.67
C MET A 453 6.40 -7.59 21.60
N ALA A 454 7.67 -7.77 21.98
CA ALA A 454 8.78 -7.94 21.03
C ALA A 454 8.57 -9.15 20.09
N ARG A 455 8.03 -10.26 20.62
CA ARG A 455 7.65 -11.44 19.82
C ARG A 455 6.40 -11.23 18.97
N LYS A 456 5.58 -10.23 19.26
CA LYS A 456 4.42 -9.84 18.44
C LYS A 456 4.79 -8.85 17.34
N GLN A 457 5.87 -8.13 17.54
CA GLN A 457 6.41 -7.19 16.56
C GLN A 457 7.12 -7.89 15.40
N GLN A 458 7.50 -9.16 15.56
CA GLN A 458 8.05 -9.99 14.51
C GLN A 458 7.26 -11.30 14.38
N ILE A 459 6.61 -11.53 13.25
CA ILE A 459 5.81 -12.73 13.01
C ILE A 459 6.67 -13.76 12.26
N GLY A 460 7.14 -14.77 12.98
CA GLY A 460 8.21 -15.67 12.50
C GLY A 460 9.59 -15.19 12.95
N PHE A 461 10.66 -15.86 12.55
CA PHE A 461 12.02 -15.45 12.91
C PHE A 461 13.10 -15.90 11.93
N MET A 462 14.25 -15.23 12.03
CA MET A 462 15.47 -15.59 11.32
C MET A 462 16.34 -16.51 12.19
N ARG A 463 17.11 -17.39 11.55
CA ARG A 463 18.22 -18.10 12.17
C ARG A 463 19.43 -17.18 12.30
N SER A 464 20.41 -17.57 13.10
CA SER A 464 21.62 -16.77 13.37
C SER A 464 22.40 -16.36 12.12
N ASP A 465 22.28 -17.10 11.01
CA ASP A 465 22.91 -16.86 9.71
C ASP A 465 22.07 -15.96 8.77
N ALA A 466 21.01 -15.33 9.29
CA ALA A 466 20.04 -14.53 8.56
C ALA A 466 19.22 -15.29 7.51
N SER A 467 19.09 -16.62 7.65
CA SER A 467 18.09 -17.39 6.89
C SER A 467 16.75 -17.41 7.62
N VAL A 468 15.64 -17.22 6.91
CA VAL A 468 14.29 -17.38 7.45
C VAL A 468 14.13 -18.80 8.01
N ASP A 469 13.65 -18.92 9.25
CA ASP A 469 13.25 -20.21 9.78
C ASP A 469 11.87 -20.60 9.23
N THR A 470 11.86 -21.53 8.29
CA THR A 470 10.65 -21.99 7.59
C THR A 470 9.63 -22.67 8.50
N ALA A 471 10.00 -23.06 9.72
CA ALA A 471 9.08 -23.63 10.71
C ALA A 471 8.58 -22.59 11.73
N SER A 472 9.05 -21.34 11.65
CA SER A 472 8.72 -20.30 12.64
C SER A 472 7.28 -19.79 12.57
N ALA A 473 6.69 -19.76 11.38
CA ALA A 473 5.32 -19.33 11.14
C ALA A 473 4.78 -19.96 9.83
N PRO A 474 3.46 -20.12 9.67
CA PRO A 474 2.87 -20.60 8.41
C PRO A 474 3.27 -19.73 7.19
N SER A 475 3.38 -18.42 7.40
CA SER A 475 3.80 -17.45 6.37
C SER A 475 5.27 -17.56 5.95
N ALA A 476 6.13 -18.19 6.76
CA ALA A 476 7.58 -18.17 6.56
C ALA A 476 8.04 -18.86 5.27
N ASN A 477 7.28 -19.85 4.77
CA ASN A 477 7.62 -20.62 3.58
C ASN A 477 6.46 -20.73 2.57
N ASN A 478 5.39 -19.94 2.74
CA ASN A 478 4.26 -19.94 1.82
C ASN A 478 3.68 -18.53 1.68
N VAL A 479 3.82 -17.97 0.48
CA VAL A 479 3.40 -16.60 0.17
C VAL A 479 1.88 -16.42 0.25
N ASN A 480 1.07 -17.45 -0.03
CA ASN A 480 -0.38 -17.33 0.16
C ASN A 480 -0.73 -17.15 1.65
N LEU A 481 -0.04 -17.89 2.52
CA LEU A 481 -0.22 -17.78 3.98
C LEU A 481 0.35 -16.46 4.52
N LEU A 482 1.31 -15.85 3.84
CA LEU A 482 1.73 -14.49 4.14
C LEU A 482 0.59 -13.49 3.91
N VAL A 483 -0.11 -13.56 2.78
CA VAL A 483 -1.28 -12.69 2.53
C VAL A 483 -2.38 -12.92 3.56
N GLU A 484 -2.65 -14.17 3.92
CA GLU A 484 -3.60 -14.50 5.00
C GLU A 484 -3.16 -13.91 6.35
N THR A 485 -1.86 -13.91 6.65
CA THR A 485 -1.32 -13.29 7.87
C THR A 485 -1.50 -11.78 7.88
N VAL A 486 -1.33 -11.12 6.73
CA VAL A 486 -1.60 -9.68 6.56
C VAL A 486 -3.09 -9.39 6.73
N LEU A 487 -3.96 -10.18 6.11
CA LEU A 487 -5.41 -10.10 6.27
C LEU A 487 -5.82 -10.26 7.74
N LEU A 488 -5.28 -11.25 8.45
CA LEU A 488 -5.54 -11.47 9.87
C LEU A 488 -5.18 -10.24 10.70
N ASN A 489 -4.01 -9.65 10.47
CA ASN A 489 -3.58 -8.45 11.19
C ASN A 489 -4.44 -7.23 10.84
N TYR A 490 -4.89 -7.09 9.58
CA TYR A 490 -5.83 -6.07 9.18
C TYR A 490 -7.18 -6.22 9.91
N MET A 491 -7.74 -7.43 9.98
CA MET A 491 -8.98 -7.71 10.70
C MET A 491 -8.81 -7.50 12.22
N ALA A 492 -7.65 -7.84 12.79
CA ALA A 492 -7.36 -7.62 14.20
C ALA A 492 -7.34 -6.14 14.59
N LEU A 493 -6.87 -5.25 13.70
CA LEU A 493 -6.97 -3.80 13.92
C LEU A 493 -8.42 -3.32 14.07
N HIS A 494 -9.39 -4.07 13.57
CA HIS A 494 -10.83 -3.82 13.70
C HIS A 494 -11.52 -4.64 14.82
N GLY A 495 -10.78 -5.45 15.57
CA GLY A 495 -11.36 -6.40 16.53
C GLY A 495 -12.12 -7.57 15.88
N GLU A 496 -11.91 -7.81 14.58
CA GLU A 496 -12.67 -8.77 13.77
C GLU A 496 -11.97 -10.11 13.59
N GLN A 497 -10.86 -10.38 14.30
CA GLN A 497 -10.10 -11.63 14.20
C GLN A 497 -10.97 -12.90 14.39
N SER A 498 -12.06 -12.81 15.16
CA SER A 498 -13.02 -13.92 15.34
C SER A 498 -13.79 -14.28 14.07
N GLN A 499 -13.87 -13.37 13.10
CA GLN A 499 -14.52 -13.57 11.80
C GLN A 499 -13.55 -14.04 10.72
N PHE A 500 -12.27 -14.24 11.05
CA PHE A 500 -11.23 -14.57 10.06
C PHE A 500 -11.59 -15.82 9.24
N THR A 501 -12.05 -16.89 9.89
CA THR A 501 -12.48 -18.13 9.19
C THR A 501 -13.73 -17.94 8.32
N SER A 502 -14.56 -16.94 8.61
CA SER A 502 -15.72 -16.60 7.76
C SER A 502 -15.27 -15.86 6.48
N VAL A 503 -14.26 -14.99 6.60
CA VAL A 503 -13.71 -14.20 5.48
C VAL A 503 -12.75 -15.03 4.62
N ALA A 504 -11.97 -15.92 5.24
CA ALA A 504 -11.04 -16.84 4.60
C ALA A 504 -11.35 -18.30 5.01
N PRO A 505 -12.40 -18.94 4.46
CA PRO A 505 -12.81 -20.29 4.83
C PRO A 505 -11.76 -21.37 4.57
N GLU A 506 -10.92 -21.15 3.55
CA GLU A 506 -9.86 -22.07 3.13
C GLU A 506 -8.48 -21.69 3.73
N GLN A 507 -8.45 -20.85 4.77
CA GLN A 507 -7.20 -20.39 5.38
C GLN A 507 -6.33 -21.54 5.91
N GLY A 508 -5.02 -21.38 5.78
CA GLY A 508 -4.01 -22.36 6.20
C GLY A 508 -3.15 -21.92 7.39
N LEU A 509 -3.54 -20.87 8.11
CA LEU A 509 -2.83 -20.36 9.29
C LEU A 509 -3.02 -21.22 10.54
N GLY A 510 -4.07 -22.03 10.61
CA GLY A 510 -4.31 -22.97 11.71
C GLY A 510 -5.49 -22.60 12.60
N ASN A 511 -5.43 -23.05 13.87
CA ASN A 511 -6.52 -22.85 14.85
C ASN A 511 -6.48 -21.47 15.51
N ALA A 512 -7.48 -21.15 16.34
CA ALA A 512 -7.58 -19.86 17.03
C ALA A 512 -6.32 -19.49 17.84
N THR A 513 -5.70 -20.46 18.53
CA THR A 513 -4.44 -20.22 19.28
C THR A 513 -3.30 -19.82 18.36
N MET A 514 -3.20 -20.43 17.18
CA MET A 514 -2.20 -20.05 16.18
C MET A 514 -2.51 -18.67 15.60
N LEU A 515 -3.77 -18.35 15.29
CA LEU A 515 -4.18 -17.02 14.85
C LEU A 515 -3.80 -15.94 15.87
N ASP A 516 -4.13 -16.15 17.15
CA ASP A 516 -3.76 -15.23 18.23
C ASP A 516 -2.23 -15.05 18.31
N SER A 517 -1.45 -16.11 18.02
CA SER A 517 0.01 -16.06 17.99
C SER A 517 0.56 -15.18 16.87
N LEU A 518 -0.15 -15.09 15.73
CA LEU A 518 0.23 -14.33 14.53
C LEU A 518 -0.31 -12.89 14.51
N THR A 519 -1.15 -12.50 15.46
CA THR A 519 -1.66 -11.13 15.59
C THR A 519 -0.67 -10.23 16.33
N ALA A 520 -0.25 -9.14 15.68
CA ALA A 520 0.72 -8.19 16.20
C ALA A 520 0.10 -7.14 17.12
N PHE A 521 -1.02 -6.54 16.73
CA PHE A 521 -1.59 -5.34 17.37
C PHE A 521 -2.93 -5.59 18.05
N GLN A 522 -3.21 -4.80 19.07
CA GLN A 522 -4.55 -4.61 19.62
C GLN A 522 -5.42 -3.83 18.61
N PRO A 523 -6.76 -3.93 18.71
CA PRO A 523 -7.67 -3.14 17.89
C PRO A 523 -7.46 -1.63 18.06
N ILE A 524 -7.67 -0.87 16.98
CA ILE A 524 -7.55 0.59 16.98
C ILE A 524 -8.85 1.31 16.55
N VAL A 525 -9.87 0.56 16.14
CA VAL A 525 -11.22 1.06 15.82
C VAL A 525 -12.30 0.31 16.58
#